data_AF-A0A0F3M5D6-F1
#
_entry.id   AF-A0A0F3M5D6-F1
#
_cell.length_a   1.000
_cell.length_b   1.000
_cell.length_c   1.000
_cell.angle_alpha   90.00
_cell.angle_beta   90.00
_cell.angle_gamma   90.00
#
_symmetry.space_group_name_H-M   'P 1'
#
loop_
_entity.id
_entity.type
_entity.pdbx_description
1 polymer ?
#
loop_
_entity_poly.entity_id
_entity_poly.type
_entity_poly.pdbx_seq_one_letter_code
_entity_poly.pdbx_strand_id
1 'polypeptide(L)'
;MQAATAFKVMLLVHLSFCIFVGFIGLTLLSSHQNIEANNLVPYIIDSYAYPGFKGLVVIGISAMIMSTADSWINSASVIFVNDLCKPFGLFQNNAKLEFKAVRIFAIFIGGIGLYMALSQKTY
;
A
#
# COMPACT_ATOMS: atom_id res chain seq x y z
N MET A 1 -4.95 12.47 -24.10
CA MET A 1 -3.50 12.34 -24.35
C MET A 1 -2.68 12.24 -23.05
N GLN A 2 -2.93 13.07 -22.03
CA GLN A 2 -2.17 13.02 -20.77
C GLN A 2 -2.26 11.68 -20.00
N ALA A 3 -3.44 11.05 -19.91
CA ALA A 3 -3.60 9.77 -19.22
C ALA A 3 -2.75 8.64 -19.84
N ALA A 4 -2.69 8.55 -21.18
CA ALA A 4 -1.89 7.54 -21.86
C ALA A 4 -0.38 7.72 -21.59
N THR A 5 0.09 8.96 -21.51
CA THR A 5 1.48 9.26 -21.14
C THR A 5 1.77 8.88 -19.70
N ALA A 6 0.85 9.16 -18.77
CA ALA A 6 0.98 8.76 -17.37
C ALA A 6 1.08 7.23 -17.20
N PHE A 7 0.23 6.47 -17.91
CA PHE A 7 0.30 5.00 -17.90
C PHE A 7 1.62 4.47 -18.46
N LYS A 8 2.14 5.06 -19.55
CA LYS A 8 3.44 4.67 -20.11
C LYS A 8 4.58 4.90 -19.11
N VAL A 9 4.59 6.05 -18.43
CA VAL A 9 5.60 6.36 -17.41
C VAL A 9 5.48 5.41 -16.21
N MET A 10 4.27 5.18 -15.70
CA MET A 10 4.02 4.24 -14.60
C MET A 10 4.52 2.83 -14.96
N LEU A 11 4.18 2.34 -16.15
CA LEU A 11 4.58 1.02 -16.62
C LEU A 11 6.11 0.90 -16.64
N LEU A 12 6.80 1.88 -17.22
CA LEU A 12 8.25 1.88 -17.32
C LEU A 12 8.91 1.86 -15.93
N VAL A 13 8.44 2.73 -15.02
CA VAL A 13 8.98 2.84 -13.66
C VAL A 13 8.73 1.55 -12.87
N HIS A 14 7.52 1.01 -12.92
CA HIS A 14 7.17 -0.22 -12.20
C HIS A 14 7.94 -1.42 -12.73
N LEU A 15 8.06 -1.57 -14.05
CA LEU A 15 8.83 -2.66 -14.66
C LEU A 15 10.30 -2.59 -14.25
N SER A 16 10.91 -1.41 -14.31
CA SER A 16 12.31 -1.22 -13.89
C SER A 16 12.49 -1.60 -12.43
N PHE A 17 11.58 -1.15 -11.55
CA PHE A 17 11.60 -1.49 -10.13
C PHE A 17 11.50 -3.01 -9.88
N CYS A 18 10.58 -3.70 -10.56
CA CYS A 18 10.42 -5.16 -10.42
C CYS A 18 11.67 -5.92 -10.86
N ILE A 19 12.34 -5.47 -11.92
CA ILE A 19 13.61 -6.07 -12.37
C ILE A 19 14.67 -5.91 -11.27
N PHE A 20 14.86 -4.70 -10.71
CA PHE A 20 15.84 -4.48 -9.64
C PHE A 20 15.57 -5.33 -8.39
N VAL A 21 14.32 -5.37 -7.92
CA VAL A 21 13.94 -6.17 -6.74
C VAL A 21 14.14 -7.66 -7.02
N GLY A 22 13.79 -8.14 -8.21
CA GLY A 22 14.01 -9.52 -8.63
C GLY A 22 15.49 -9.90 -8.64
N PHE A 23 16.36 -9.03 -9.15
CA PHE A 23 17.81 -9.25 -9.11
C PHE A 23 18.36 -9.30 -7.68
N ILE A 24 17.88 -8.43 -6.78
CA ILE A 24 18.26 -8.47 -5.35
C ILE A 24 17.85 -9.82 -4.72
N GLY A 25 16.65 -10.31 -5.02
CA GLY A 25 16.20 -11.62 -4.55
C GLY A 25 17.06 -12.77 -5.09
N LEU A 26 17.42 -12.73 -6.38
CA LEU A 26 18.26 -13.75 -7.01
C LEU A 26 19.68 -13.80 -6.43
N THR A 27 20.29 -12.64 -6.14
CA THR A 27 21.63 -12.60 -5.54
C THR A 27 21.64 -13.06 -4.09
N LEU A 28 20.57 -12.78 -3.34
CA LEU A 28 20.40 -13.31 -1.99
C LEU A 28 20.21 -14.82 -1.98
N LEU A 29 19.39 -15.33 -2.90
CA LEU A 29 19.15 -16.77 -3.02
C LEU A 29 20.42 -17.54 -3.38
N SER A 30 21.31 -16.96 -4.19
CA SER A 30 22.59 -17.59 -4.55
C SER A 30 23.62 -17.54 -3.43
N SER A 31 23.59 -16.52 -2.57
CA SER A 31 24.53 -16.38 -1.43
C SER A 31 24.06 -17.12 -0.16
N HIS A 32 22.76 -17.19 0.08
CA HIS A 32 22.14 -17.81 1.26
C HIS A 32 20.85 -18.55 0.88
N GLN A 33 20.91 -19.89 0.85
CA GLN A 33 19.80 -20.71 0.33
C GLN A 33 18.63 -20.93 1.30
N ASN A 34 18.68 -20.42 2.55
CA ASN A 34 17.72 -20.82 3.59
C ASN A 34 17.07 -19.66 4.36
N ILE A 35 16.93 -18.49 3.71
CA ILE A 35 16.20 -17.37 4.29
C ILE A 35 14.72 -17.53 3.97
N GLU A 36 13.89 -17.55 5.00
CA GLU A 36 12.44 -17.56 4.84
C GLU A 36 11.97 -16.26 4.15
N ALA A 37 11.10 -16.38 3.14
CA ALA A 37 10.68 -15.25 2.31
C ALA A 37 10.12 -14.06 3.11
N ASN A 38 9.40 -14.33 4.21
CA ASN A 38 8.84 -13.31 5.10
C ASN A 38 9.92 -12.48 5.83
N ASN A 39 11.11 -13.05 6.02
CA ASN A 39 12.22 -12.44 6.75
C ASN A 39 13.28 -11.82 5.83
N LEU A 40 13.07 -11.85 4.51
CA LEU A 40 14.05 -11.38 3.54
C LEU A 40 14.35 -9.87 3.67
N VAL A 41 13.31 -9.03 3.75
CA VAL A 41 13.49 -7.58 3.87
C VAL A 41 14.16 -7.19 5.19
N PRO A 42 13.73 -7.70 6.37
CA PRO A 42 14.45 -7.49 7.62
C PRO A 42 15.93 -7.91 7.54
N TYR A 43 16.23 -9.06 6.93
CA TYR A 43 17.59 -9.57 6.78
C TYR A 43 18.47 -8.64 5.93
N ILE A 44 17.94 -8.12 4.82
CA ILE A 44 18.65 -7.18 3.95
C ILE A 44 19.03 -5.91 4.72
N ILE A 45 18.06 -5.35 5.45
CA ILE A 45 18.26 -4.13 6.23
C ILE A 45 19.31 -4.37 7.31
N ASP A 46 19.23 -5.49 8.04
CA ASP A 46 20.14 -5.72 9.15
C ASP A 46 21.58 -6.06 8.70
N SER A 47 21.71 -6.87 7.65
CA SER A 47 23.01 -7.38 7.21
C SER A 47 23.77 -6.40 6.30
N TYR A 48 23.06 -5.58 5.53
CA TYR A 48 23.69 -4.76 4.46
C TYR A 48 23.54 -3.25 4.62
N ALA A 49 22.62 -2.74 5.46
CA ALA A 49 22.47 -1.29 5.63
C ALA A 49 23.35 -0.74 6.77
N TYR A 50 23.91 0.45 6.55
CA TYR A 50 24.71 1.16 7.56
C TYR A 50 23.83 1.58 8.76
N PRO A 51 24.34 1.61 10.01
CA PRO A 51 23.53 1.86 11.21
C PRO A 51 22.62 3.09 11.15
N GLY A 52 23.10 4.24 10.66
CA GLY A 52 22.27 5.44 10.49
C GLY A 52 21.28 5.36 9.31
N PHE A 53 21.62 4.58 8.27
CA PHE A 53 20.79 4.41 7.09
C PHE A 53 19.67 3.39 7.30
N LYS A 54 19.86 2.40 8.19
CA LYS A 54 18.83 1.42 8.59
C LYS A 54 17.52 2.10 8.97
N GLY A 55 17.57 3.14 9.81
CA GLY A 55 16.39 3.89 10.22
C GLY A 55 15.68 4.59 9.06
N LEU A 56 16.43 5.20 8.15
CA LEU A 56 15.86 5.86 6.96
C LEU A 56 15.15 4.86 6.04
N VAL A 57 15.72 3.67 5.84
CA VAL A 57 15.11 2.62 5.02
C VAL A 57 13.79 2.14 5.63
N VAL A 58 13.77 1.87 6.94
CA VAL A 58 12.55 1.41 7.64
C VAL A 58 11.44 2.48 7.59
N ILE A 59 11.78 3.75 7.84
CA ILE A 59 10.82 4.86 7.74
C ILE A 59 10.32 5.01 6.31
N GLY A 60 11.20 4.91 5.31
CA GLY A 60 10.83 5.01 3.89
C GLY A 60 9.88 3.91 3.44
N ILE A 61 10.13 2.65 3.81
CA ILE A 61 9.24 1.53 3.52
C ILE A 61 7.89 1.72 4.23
N SER A 62 7.92 2.15 5.50
CA SER A 62 6.69 2.41 6.27
C SER A 62 5.85 3.51 5.62
N ALA A 63 6.48 4.60 5.17
CA ALA A 63 5.82 5.70 4.47
C ALA A 63 5.22 5.24 3.12
N MET A 64 5.93 4.38 2.38
CA MET A 64 5.45 3.80 1.12
C MET A 64 4.18 2.95 1.35
N ILE A 65 4.20 2.07 2.35
CA ILE A 65 3.05 1.23 2.71
C ILE A 65 1.86 2.11 3.15
N MET A 66 2.11 3.11 4.00
CA MET A 66 1.08 4.04 4.47
C MET A 66 0.43 4.79 3.29
N SER A 67 1.22 5.31 2.35
CA SER A 67 0.68 6.02 1.17
C SER A 67 -0.22 5.14 0.28
N THR A 68 0.11 3.85 0.17
CA THR A 68 -0.67 2.87 -0.59
C THR A 68 -1.97 2.55 0.13
N ALA A 69 -1.89 2.27 1.44
CA ALA A 69 -3.05 1.99 2.28
C ALA A 69 -4.03 3.17 2.30
N ASP A 70 -3.52 4.39 2.48
CA ASP A 70 -4.33 5.61 2.49
C ASP A 70 -5.05 5.81 1.14
N SER A 71 -4.35 5.58 0.02
CA SER A 71 -4.93 5.71 -1.33
C SER A 71 -6.04 4.68 -1.57
N TRP A 72 -5.87 3.44 -1.10
CA TRP A 72 -6.87 2.38 -1.21
C TRP A 72 -8.09 2.63 -0.33
N ILE A 73 -7.89 2.98 0.95
CA ILE A 73 -8.99 3.29 1.88
C ILE A 73 -9.81 4.48 1.34
N ASN A 74 -9.13 5.55 0.90
CA ASN A 74 -9.80 6.71 0.35
C ASN A 74 -10.60 6.35 -0.93
N SER A 75 -9.98 5.68 -1.89
CA SER A 75 -10.66 5.30 -3.15
C SER A 75 -11.86 4.39 -2.90
N ALA A 76 -11.71 3.38 -2.03
CA ALA A 76 -12.79 2.47 -1.68
C ALA A 76 -13.95 3.20 -0.99
N SER A 77 -13.66 4.13 -0.07
CA SER A 77 -14.69 4.90 0.62
C SER A 77 -15.47 5.83 -0.32
N VAL A 78 -14.79 6.47 -1.29
CA VAL A 78 -15.43 7.33 -2.29
C VAL A 78 -16.31 6.51 -3.23
N ILE A 79 -15.80 5.39 -3.75
CA ILE A 79 -16.56 4.48 -4.62
C ILE A 79 -17.80 3.98 -3.87
N PHE A 80 -17.66 3.55 -2.61
CA PHE A 80 -18.79 3.08 -1.81
C PHE A 80 -19.88 4.15 -1.64
N VAL A 81 -19.48 5.38 -1.30
CA VAL A 81 -20.44 6.47 -1.10
C VAL A 81 -21.11 6.88 -2.41
N ASN A 82 -20.34 7.01 -3.49
CA ASN A 82 -20.85 7.49 -4.77
C ASN A 82 -21.67 6.45 -5.53
N ASP A 83 -21.25 5.19 -5.51
CA ASP A 83 -21.85 4.16 -6.36
C ASP A 83 -22.90 3.33 -5.61
N LEU A 84 -22.77 3.19 -4.28
CA LEU A 84 -23.76 2.44 -3.48
C LEU A 84 -24.70 3.37 -2.73
N CYS A 85 -24.18 4.34 -1.97
CA CYS A 85 -25.04 5.14 -1.09
C CYS A 85 -25.84 6.25 -1.81
N LYS A 86 -25.25 6.89 -2.83
CA LYS A 86 -25.89 7.98 -3.58
C LYS A 86 -27.15 7.54 -4.36
N PRO A 87 -27.18 6.37 -5.04
CA PRO A 87 -28.38 5.88 -5.71
C PRO A 87 -29.56 5.57 -4.78
N PHE A 88 -29.31 5.24 -3.50
CA PHE A 88 -30.38 5.06 -2.51
C PHE A 88 -30.98 6.37 -2.00
N GLY A 89 -30.57 7.53 -2.54
CA GLY A 89 -31.10 8.83 -2.15
C GLY A 89 -30.70 9.30 -0.75
N LEU A 90 -29.72 8.64 -0.12
CA LEU A 90 -29.30 8.88 1.27
C LEU A 90 -28.76 10.29 1.53
N PHE A 91 -28.35 11.02 0.49
CA PHE A 91 -27.65 12.29 0.67
C PHE A 91 -28.36 13.55 0.17
N GLN A 92 -29.55 13.46 -0.44
CA GLN A 92 -30.38 14.62 -0.87
C GLN A 92 -29.57 15.86 -1.34
N ASN A 93 -28.53 15.64 -2.15
CA ASN A 93 -27.61 16.68 -2.67
C ASN A 93 -26.81 17.50 -1.64
N ASN A 94 -26.69 17.03 -0.39
CA ASN A 94 -25.90 17.67 0.65
C ASN A 94 -24.43 17.23 0.57
N ALA A 95 -23.61 18.00 -0.15
CA ALA A 95 -22.17 17.73 -0.30
C ALA A 95 -21.45 17.55 1.06
N LYS A 96 -21.84 18.32 2.09
CA LYS A 96 -21.27 18.19 3.45
C LYS A 96 -21.56 16.82 4.08
N LEU A 97 -22.72 16.24 3.81
CA LEU A 97 -23.11 14.93 4.32
C LEU A 97 -22.39 13.82 3.55
N GLU A 98 -22.26 13.97 2.22
CA GLU A 98 -21.47 13.05 1.39
C GLU A 98 -20.02 12.96 1.86
N PHE A 99 -19.34 14.10 2.08
CA PHE A 99 -17.96 14.10 2.59
C PHE A 99 -17.83 13.49 4.00
N LYS A 100 -18.81 13.72 4.87
CA LYS A 100 -18.83 13.07 6.20
C LYS A 100 -18.99 11.56 6.06
N ALA A 101 -19.87 11.10 5.17
CA ALA A 101 -20.07 9.68 4.91
C ALA A 101 -18.78 9.03 4.40
N VAL A 102 -18.08 9.65 3.44
CA VAL A 102 -16.78 9.15 2.93
C VAL A 102 -15.79 8.96 4.07
N ARG A 103 -15.65 9.96 4.97
CA ARG A 103 -14.74 9.84 6.13
C ARG A 103 -15.13 8.72 7.10
N ILE A 104 -16.42 8.53 7.34
CA ILE A 104 -16.93 7.47 8.21
C ILE A 104 -16.63 6.09 7.61
N PHE A 105 -16.86 5.92 6.31
CA PHE A 105 -16.54 4.67 5.62
C PHE A 105 -15.03 4.43 5.54
N ALA A 106 -14.22 5.48 5.39
CA ALA A 106 -12.76 5.35 5.45
C ALA A 106 -12.28 4.78 6.80
N ILE A 107 -12.82 5.29 7.93
CA ILE A 107 -12.53 4.75 9.27
C ILE A 107 -12.99 3.30 9.38
N PHE A 108 -14.18 2.97 8.86
CA PHE A 108 -14.72 1.61 8.90
C PHE A 108 -13.87 0.61 8.09
N ILE A 109 -13.52 0.95 6.85
CA ILE A 109 -12.67 0.13 5.98
C ILE A 109 -11.28 -0.04 6.59
N GLY A 110 -10.70 1.05 7.12
CA GLY A 110 -9.42 0.99 7.85
C GLY A 110 -9.49 0.09 9.07
N GLY A 111 -10.58 0.15 9.84
CA GLY A 111 -10.81 -0.72 11.00
C GLY A 111 -10.91 -2.20 10.62
N ILE A 112 -11.63 -2.53 9.54
CA ILE A 112 -11.68 -3.91 9.01
C ILE A 112 -10.30 -4.36 8.55
N GLY A 113 -9.58 -3.51 7.81
CA GLY A 113 -8.23 -3.82 7.34
C GLY A 113 -7.28 -4.11 8.50
N LEU A 114 -7.32 -3.29 9.55
CA LEU A 114 -6.54 -3.52 10.77
C LEU A 114 -6.92 -4.84 11.46
N TYR A 115 -8.22 -5.13 11.57
CA TYR A 115 -8.68 -6.39 12.16
C TYR A 115 -8.18 -7.62 11.39
N MET A 116 -8.25 -7.59 10.04
CA MET A 116 -7.73 -8.67 9.21
C MET A 116 -6.22 -8.83 9.35
N ALA A 117 -5.47 -7.72 9.36
CA ALA A 117 -4.02 -7.73 9.53
C ALA A 117 -3.59 -8.33 10.87
N LEU A 118 -4.29 -8.01 11.96
CA LEU A 118 -4.02 -8.60 13.27
C LEU A 118 -4.38 -10.10 13.32
N SER A 119 -5.44 -10.50 12.62
CA SER A 119 -5.88 -11.91 12.56
C SER A 119 -4.88 -12.80 11.81
N GLN A 120 -4.22 -12.29 10.76
CA GLN A 120 -3.20 -13.04 10.01
C GLN A 120 -1.96 -13.38 10.84
N LYS A 121 -1.65 -12.60 11.87
CA LYS A 121 -0.46 -12.81 12.72
C LYS A 121 -0.60 -14.00 13.69
N THR A 122 -1.77 -14.63 13.74
CA THR A 122 -2.10 -15.73 14.68
C THR A 122 -1.90 -17.12 14.07
N TYR A 123 -1.48 -17.23 12.80
CA TYR A 123 -1.17 -18.50 12.12
C TYR A 123 0.26 -18.54 11.63
#